data_AF-A0A527ZEI6-F1
#
_entry.id   AF-A0A527ZEI6-F1
#
_cell.length_a   1.000
_cell.length_b   1.000
_cell.length_c   1.000
_cell.angle_alpha   90.00
_cell.angle_beta   90.00
_cell.angle_gamma   90.00
#
_symmetry.space_group_name_H-M   'P 1'
#
loop_
_entity.id
_entity.type
_entity.pdbx_description
1 polymer ?
#
loop_
_entity_poly.entity_id
_entity_poly.type
_entity_poly.pdbx_seq_one_letter_code
_entity_poly.pdbx_strand_id
1 'polypeptide(L)'
;MTDLSNACPILMFDSGIGGLTVLREARVLMPDRRFVYVADDAAFPYGAWEEPALRGHILELFGKLLDHFAPAISVIACNTASTLVIDALRERFPGHPFVGTVPAIK
;
A
#
# COMPACT_ATOMS: atom_id res chain seq x y z
N MET A 1 -23.48 1.25 17.58
CA MET A 1 -22.91 0.19 16.72
C MET A 1 -21.61 0.74 16.18
N THR A 2 -20.47 0.42 16.80
CA THR A 2 -19.17 0.84 16.28
C THR A 2 -18.96 0.06 14.99
N ASP A 3 -18.90 0.76 13.87
CA ASP A 3 -18.60 0.14 12.59
C ASP A 3 -17.23 -0.54 12.71
N LEU A 4 -17.20 -1.87 12.70
CA LEU A 4 -15.98 -2.67 12.75
C LEU A 4 -15.06 -2.34 11.57
N SER A 5 -15.60 -1.76 10.48
CA SER A 5 -14.79 -1.25 9.37
C SER A 5 -13.85 -0.12 9.82
N ASN A 6 -14.21 0.69 10.82
CA ASN A 6 -13.36 1.75 11.39
C ASN A 6 -12.32 1.23 12.41
N ALA A 7 -12.35 -0.06 12.74
CA ALA A 7 -11.35 -0.65 13.62
C ALA A 7 -10.02 -0.92 12.89
N CYS A 8 -10.09 -1.46 11.68
CA CYS A 8 -8.92 -1.79 10.86
C CYS A 8 -8.40 -0.55 10.11
N PRO A 9 -7.06 -0.34 10.07
CA PRO A 9 -6.49 0.83 9.41
C PRO A 9 -6.52 0.71 7.88
N ILE A 10 -6.41 1.84 7.20
CA ILE A 10 -5.99 1.92 5.80
C ILE A 10 -4.46 1.89 5.78
N LEU A 11 -3.87 0.92 5.09
CA LEU A 11 -2.42 0.86 4.92
C LEU A 11 -2.02 1.62 3.67
N MET A 12 -1.22 2.68 3.82
CA MET A 12 -0.63 3.45 2.74
C MET A 12 0.82 2.99 2.56
N PHE A 13 1.15 2.45 1.39
CA PHE A 13 2.47 1.92 1.07
C PHE A 13 3.15 2.76 0.00
N ASP A 14 4.39 3.17 0.26
CA ASP A 14 5.22 3.90 -0.69
C ASP A 14 6.67 3.40 -0.63
N SER A 15 7.43 3.63 -1.71
CA SER A 15 8.87 3.33 -1.70
C SER A 15 9.66 4.34 -0.85
N GLY A 16 9.06 5.48 -0.49
CA GLY A 16 9.66 6.49 0.38
C GLY A 16 8.61 7.41 0.99
N ILE A 17 8.83 8.73 0.92
CA ILE A 17 7.97 9.75 1.55
C ILE A 17 7.04 10.50 0.58
N GLY A 18 7.11 10.22 -0.73
CA GLY A 18 6.33 10.94 -1.75
C GLY A 18 4.81 10.74 -1.57
N GLY A 19 4.42 9.55 -1.11
CA GLY A 19 3.05 9.17 -0.80
C GLY A 19 2.43 9.92 0.37
N LEU A 20 3.19 10.69 1.15
CA LEU A 20 2.63 11.53 2.22
C LEU A 20 1.66 12.58 1.68
N THR A 21 1.82 12.99 0.41
CA THR A 21 0.87 13.89 -0.27
C THR A 21 -0.49 13.23 -0.46
N VAL A 22 -0.53 11.96 -0.88
CA VAL A 22 -1.75 11.15 -1.00
C VAL A 22 -2.37 10.92 0.38
N LEU A 23 -1.56 10.60 1.39
CA LEU A 23 -2.03 10.44 2.76
C LEU A 23 -2.68 11.72 3.30
N ARG A 24 -2.09 12.88 3.03
CA ARG A 24 -2.63 14.19 3.45
C ARG A 24 -4.04 14.38 2.93
N GLU A 25 -4.27 14.18 1.63
CA GLU A 25 -5.60 14.34 1.04
C GLU A 25 -6.59 13.27 1.55
N ALA A 26 -6.14 12.02 1.71
CA ALA A 26 -6.97 10.96 2.27
C ALA A 26 -7.46 11.27 3.70
N ARG A 27 -6.60 11.88 4.54
CA ARG A 27 -6.96 12.31 5.90
C ARG A 27 -7.95 13.48 5.92
N VAL A 28 -7.92 14.35 4.92
CA VAL A 28 -8.91 15.44 4.79
C VAL A 28 -10.29 14.88 4.43
N LEU A 29 -10.33 13.91 3.51
CA LEU A 29 -11.59 13.30 3.05
C LEU A 29 -12.18 12.30 4.06
N MET A 30 -11.33 11.65 4.85
CA MET A 30 -11.71 10.60 5.80
C MET A 30 -11.06 10.84 7.18
N PRO A 31 -11.43 11.92 7.90
CA PRO A 31 -10.77 12.31 9.14
C PRO A 31 -10.89 11.27 10.26
N ASP A 32 -11.95 10.46 10.25
CA ASP A 32 -12.22 9.45 11.28
C ASP A 32 -11.52 8.10 11.00
N ARG A 33 -10.85 7.95 9.85
CA ARG A 33 -10.14 6.72 9.49
C ARG A 33 -8.75 6.69 10.09
N ARG A 34 -8.36 5.51 10.60
CA ARG A 34 -6.97 5.24 10.99
C ARG A 34 -6.15 4.88 9.76
N PHE A 35 -4.94 5.42 9.69
CA PHE A 35 -3.99 5.14 8.63
C PHE A 35 -2.69 4.59 9.21
N VAL A 36 -2.10 3.63 8.52
CA VAL A 36 -0.73 3.18 8.74
C VAL A 36 0.06 3.54 7.48
N TYR A 37 1.09 4.36 7.61
CA TYR A 37 1.97 4.68 6.48
C TYR A 37 3.23 3.84 6.58
N VAL A 38 3.58 3.15 5.50
CA VAL A 38 4.77 2.33 5.38
C VAL A 38 5.61 2.88 4.23
N ALA A 39 6.80 3.36 4.59
CA ALA A 39 7.87 3.67 3.64
C ALA A 39 8.84 2.49 3.59
N ASP A 40 9.06 1.92 2.41
CA ASP A 40 10.00 0.81 2.21
C ASP A 40 11.43 1.30 1.96
N ASP A 41 12.01 1.94 2.97
CA ASP A 41 13.37 2.46 2.93
C ASP A 41 14.43 1.37 2.67
N ALA A 42 14.12 0.11 3.01
CA ALA A 42 15.03 -1.02 2.83
C ALA A 42 15.27 -1.37 1.35
N ALA A 43 14.28 -1.14 0.49
CA ALA A 43 14.42 -1.31 -0.96
C ALA A 43 14.49 0.03 -1.72
N PHE A 44 14.47 1.17 -1.03
CA PHE A 44 14.63 2.46 -1.67
C PHE A 44 16.06 2.67 -2.22
N PRO A 45 16.24 3.23 -3.44
CA PRO A 45 15.20 3.53 -4.43
C PRO A 45 14.85 2.30 -5.28
N TYR A 46 13.56 2.10 -5.54
CA TYR A 46 13.06 0.94 -6.31
C TYR A 46 13.66 0.84 -7.73
N GLY A 47 14.00 1.97 -8.35
CA GLY A 47 14.62 1.99 -9.67
C GLY A 47 16.03 1.39 -9.73
N ALA A 48 16.65 1.08 -8.59
CA ALA A 48 17.95 0.41 -8.53
C ALA A 48 17.85 -1.13 -8.46
N TRP A 49 16.63 -1.69 -8.44
CA TRP A 49 16.40 -3.12 -8.33
C TRP A 49 15.97 -3.74 -9.65
N GLU A 50 16.37 -5.00 -9.88
CA GLU A 50 15.77 -5.84 -10.92
C GLU A 50 14.31 -6.15 -10.58
N GLU A 51 13.41 -6.06 -11.56
CA GLU A 51 11.96 -6.18 -11.34
C GLU A 51 11.54 -7.46 -10.60
N PRO A 52 12.06 -8.66 -10.92
CA PRO A 52 11.66 -9.88 -10.20
C PRO A 52 12.09 -9.87 -8.73
N ALA A 53 13.27 -9.29 -8.43
CA ALA A 53 13.78 -9.21 -7.06
C ALA A 53 12.96 -8.22 -6.24
N LEU A 54 12.66 -7.05 -6.79
CA LEU A 54 11.80 -6.06 -6.15
C LEU A 54 10.39 -6.60 -5.91
N ARG A 55 9.82 -7.31 -6.90
CA ARG A 55 8.52 -7.96 -6.76
C ARG A 55 8.52 -8.97 -5.60
N GLY A 56 9.55 -9.82 -5.50
CA GLY A 56 9.69 -10.79 -4.42
C GLY A 56 9.73 -10.11 -3.05
N HIS A 57 10.59 -9.09 -2.89
CA HIS A 57 10.71 -8.29 -1.66
C HIS A 57 9.36 -7.70 -1.24
N ILE A 58 8.65 -7.04 -2.17
CA ILE A 58 7.37 -6.39 -1.86
C ILE A 58 6.30 -7.42 -1.47
N LEU A 59 6.22 -8.57 -2.16
CA LEU A 59 5.25 -9.62 -1.82
C LEU A 59 5.50 -10.19 -0.42
N GLU A 60 6.77 -10.43 -0.05
CA GLU A 60 7.14 -10.89 1.28
C GLU A 60 6.83 -9.84 2.36
N LEU A 61 7.14 -8.57 2.07
CA LEU A 61 6.84 -7.46 2.97
C LEU A 61 5.33 -7.34 3.18
N PHE A 62 4.52 -7.42 2.14
CA PHE A 62 3.06 -7.37 2.27
C PHE A 62 2.51 -8.52 3.10
N GLY A 63 3.05 -9.74 3.00
CA GLY A 63 2.65 -10.82 3.90
C GLY A 63 2.79 -10.42 5.38
N LYS A 64 3.94 -9.86 5.75
CA LYS A 64 4.21 -9.38 7.11
C LYS A 64 3.30 -8.21 7.52
N LEU A 65 3.06 -7.27 6.61
CA LEU A 65 2.22 -6.10 6.87
C LEU A 65 0.75 -6.46 7.07
N LEU A 66 0.22 -7.38 6.25
CA LEU A 66 -1.14 -7.86 6.37
C LEU A 66 -1.34 -8.63 7.69
N ASP A 67 -0.39 -9.49 8.06
CA ASP A 67 -0.43 -10.23 9.33
C ASP A 67 -0.34 -9.30 10.55
N HIS A 68 0.52 -8.27 10.48
CA HIS A 68 0.77 -7.39 11.62
C HIS A 68 -0.33 -6.34 11.83
N PHE A 69 -0.84 -5.74 10.76
CA PHE A 69 -1.78 -4.61 10.86
C PHE A 69 -3.24 -4.97 10.57
N ALA A 70 -3.50 -6.13 9.97
CA ALA A 70 -4.83 -6.55 9.50
C ALA A 70 -5.63 -5.39 8.85
N PRO A 71 -5.07 -4.69 7.85
CA PRO A 71 -5.68 -3.49 7.31
C PRO A 71 -7.00 -3.81 6.58
N ALA A 72 -7.93 -2.85 6.57
CA ALA A 72 -9.17 -2.98 5.81
C ALA A 72 -8.91 -2.95 4.29
N ILE A 73 -7.87 -2.21 3.88
CA ILE A 73 -7.46 -2.01 2.50
C ILE A 73 -6.01 -1.51 2.46
N SER A 74 -5.29 -1.85 1.38
CA SER A 74 -3.97 -1.31 1.11
C SER A 74 -3.97 -0.41 -0.12
N VAL A 75 -3.42 0.78 0.05
CA VAL A 75 -3.23 1.78 -1.00
C VAL A 75 -1.75 1.84 -1.35
N ILE A 76 -1.41 1.56 -2.61
CA ILE A 76 -0.07 1.67 -3.17
C ILE A 76 0.08 3.10 -3.71
N ALA A 77 0.70 3.98 -2.93
CA ALA A 77 0.88 5.40 -3.27
C ALA A 77 2.04 5.64 -4.25
N CYS A 78 2.99 4.72 -4.32
CA CYS A 78 4.10 4.78 -5.28
C CYS A 78 3.59 4.41 -6.68
N ASN A 79 3.79 5.29 -7.67
CA ASN A 79 3.45 4.99 -9.07
C ASN A 79 4.22 3.76 -9.58
N THR A 80 5.53 3.69 -9.32
CA THR A 80 6.40 2.59 -9.75
C THR A 80 5.95 1.26 -9.12
N ALA A 81 5.64 1.24 -7.83
CA ALA A 81 5.14 0.03 -7.19
C ALA A 81 3.76 -0.35 -7.75
N SER A 82 2.87 0.63 -7.95
CA SER A 82 1.53 0.40 -8.51
C SER A 82 1.60 -0.29 -9.87
N THR A 83 2.53 0.10 -10.74
CA THR A 83 2.69 -0.54 -12.06
C THR A 83 3.31 -1.92 -12.00
N LEU A 84 4.25 -2.15 -11.08
CA LEU A 84 5.08 -3.35 -11.11
C LEU A 84 4.49 -4.54 -10.35
N VAL A 85 3.74 -4.28 -9.27
CA VAL A 85 3.40 -5.33 -8.30
C VAL A 85 1.93 -5.42 -7.91
N ILE A 86 1.05 -4.48 -8.31
CA ILE A 86 -0.34 -4.51 -7.83
C ILE A 86 -1.10 -5.77 -8.26
N ASP A 87 -0.87 -6.25 -9.48
CA ASP A 87 -1.52 -7.46 -9.98
C ASP A 87 -0.98 -8.70 -9.26
N ALA A 88 0.34 -8.76 -9.05
CA ALA A 88 0.97 -9.83 -8.26
C ALA A 88 0.46 -9.85 -6.80
N LEU A 89 0.23 -8.68 -6.20
CA LEU A 89 -0.36 -8.57 -4.85
C LEU A 89 -1.79 -9.11 -4.82
N ARG A 90 -2.62 -8.75 -5.82
CA ARG A 90 -4.00 -9.25 -5.95
C ARG A 90 -4.05 -10.76 -6.18
N GLU A 91 -3.14 -11.29 -6.99
CA GLU A 91 -3.02 -12.73 -7.23
C GLU A 91 -2.58 -13.47 -5.96
N ARG A 92 -1.61 -12.93 -5.22
CA ARG A 92 -1.07 -13.56 -4.02
C ARG A 92 -2.02 -13.47 -2.83
N PHE A 93 -2.78 -12.37 -2.72
CA PHE A 93 -3.65 -12.08 -1.59
C PHE A 93 -5.08 -11.72 -2.07
N PRO A 94 -5.81 -12.67 -2.70
CA PRO A 94 -7.10 -12.39 -3.35
C PRO A 94 -8.22 -11.97 -2.40
N GLY A 95 -8.07 -12.22 -1.09
CA GLY A 95 -9.02 -11.80 -0.06
C GLY A 95 -8.80 -10.37 0.46
N HIS A 96 -7.71 -9.70 0.07
CA HIS A 96 -7.36 -8.36 0.54
C HIS A 96 -7.53 -7.32 -0.58
N PRO A 97 -8.25 -6.21 -0.35
CA PRO A 97 -8.40 -5.19 -1.38
C PRO A 97 -7.15 -4.32 -1.54
N PHE A 98 -6.73 -4.11 -2.79
CA PHE A 98 -5.62 -3.24 -3.18
C PHE A 98 -6.08 -2.15 -4.15
N VAL A 99 -5.69 -0.91 -3.86
CA VAL A 99 -5.85 0.27 -4.73
C VAL A 99 -4.47 0.81 -5.05
N GLY A 100 -4.22 1.11 -6.33
CA GLY A 100 -2.99 1.77 -6.78
C GLY A 100 -3.29 3.13 -7.36
N THR A 101 -2.26 3.96 -7.53
CA THR A 101 -2.35 5.24 -8.22
C THR A 101 -2.32 5.12 -9.74
N VAL A 102 -2.06 3.92 -10.27
CA VAL A 102 -1.97 3.62 -11.71
C VAL A 102 -2.83 2.39 -12.07
N PRO A 103 -3.56 2.41 -13.22
CA PRO A 103 -3.76 3.55 -14.10
C PRO A 103 -4.51 4.68 -13.39
N ALA A 104 -4.13 5.93 -13.66
CA ALA A 104 -4.89 7.07 -13.18
C ALA A 104 -6.30 6.98 -13.78
N ILE A 105 -7.29 6.69 -12.94
CA ILE A 105 -8.69 6.72 -13.34
C ILE A 105 -9.05 8.19 -13.55
N LYS A 106 -9.52 8.53 -14.76
CA LYS A 106 -10.10 9.84 -15.09
C LYS A 106 -11.54 9.92 -14.61
#